data_AF-A0A0D0L773-F1
#
_entry.id   AF-A0A0D0L773-F1
#
_cell.length_a   1.000
_cell.length_b   1.000
_cell.length_c   1.000
_cell.angle_alpha   90.00
_cell.angle_beta   90.00
_cell.angle_gamma   90.00
#
_symmetry.space_group_name_H-M   'P 1'
#
loop_
_entity.id
_entity.type
_entity.pdbx_description
1 polymer ?
#
loop_
_entity_poly.entity_id
_entity_poly.type
_entity_poly.pdbx_seq_one_letter_code
_entity_poly.pdbx_strand_id
1 'polypeptide(L)'
;MPDHRLTVEQLQEILAHDGPTDIWLLEQDGSITVVPDQPIDEFQNPSTWPKYLARSGSIDNIVLGQGYEPALRFVNFTITTLIIGGSIQNLAANAGRRIAAALPGRRLRTGATK
;
A
#
# COMPACT_ATOMS: atom_id res chain seq x y z
N MET A 1 20.35 -4.20 -14.09
CA MET A 1 19.50 -3.45 -13.16
C MET A 1 19.36 -4.30 -11.91
N PRO A 2 19.58 -3.76 -10.70
CA PRO A 2 19.35 -4.50 -9.46
C PRO A 2 17.92 -5.07 -9.44
N ASP A 3 17.71 -6.24 -8.83
CA ASP A 3 16.35 -6.77 -8.63
C ASP A 3 15.74 -6.05 -7.42
N HIS A 4 14.74 -5.18 -7.64
CA HIS A 4 14.12 -4.36 -6.57
C HIS A 4 12.96 -5.10 -5.91
N ARG A 5 12.95 -6.44 -6.00
CA ARG A 5 11.88 -7.28 -5.46
C ARG A 5 12.21 -7.67 -4.03
N LEU A 6 11.26 -7.42 -3.14
CA LEU A 6 11.26 -8.00 -1.81
C LEU A 6 10.98 -9.50 -1.89
N THR A 7 11.54 -10.24 -0.94
CA THR A 7 11.14 -11.61 -0.59
C THR A 7 10.10 -11.61 0.55
N VAL A 8 9.50 -12.78 0.82
CA VAL A 8 8.56 -12.95 1.94
C VAL A 8 9.26 -12.70 3.27
N GLU A 9 10.49 -13.18 3.43
CA GLU A 9 11.28 -13.05 4.65
C GLU A 9 11.58 -11.58 4.94
N GLN A 10 11.97 -10.81 3.92
CA GLN A 10 12.21 -9.39 4.06
C GLN A 10 10.92 -8.63 4.42
N LEU A 11 9.79 -8.99 3.80
CA LEU A 11 8.49 -8.42 4.16
C LEU A 11 8.13 -8.72 5.63
N GLN A 12 8.37 -9.94 6.10
CA GLN A 12 8.12 -10.32 7.49
C GLN A 12 9.01 -9.56 8.47
N GLU A 13 10.31 -9.43 8.16
CA GLU A 13 11.26 -8.70 9.00
C GLU A 13 10.85 -7.24 9.16
N ILE A 14 10.51 -6.57 8.06
CA ILE A 14 10.09 -5.16 8.11
C ILE A 14 8.81 -5.01 8.94
N LEU A 15 7.77 -5.82 8.68
CA LEU A 15 6.52 -5.76 9.44
C LEU A 15 6.67 -6.12 10.92
N ALA A 16 7.68 -6.90 11.30
CA ALA A 16 7.94 -7.26 12.69
C ALA A 16 8.47 -6.08 13.53
N HIS A 17 8.97 -5.03 12.88
CA HIS A 17 9.66 -3.91 13.54
C HIS A 17 8.92 -2.57 13.41
N ASP A 18 7.85 -2.51 12.60
CA ASP A 18 7.13 -1.28 12.28
C ASP A 18 5.89 -1.04 13.15
N GLY A 19 5.55 0.23 13.33
CA GLY A 19 4.23 0.67 13.78
C GLY A 19 3.19 0.62 12.66
N PRO A 20 1.90 0.39 12.96
CA PRO A 20 0.84 0.24 11.95
C PRO A 20 0.60 1.51 11.11
N THR A 21 1.09 2.66 11.56
CA THR A 21 0.96 3.95 10.88
C THR A 21 2.20 4.34 10.08
N ASP A 22 3.28 3.57 10.18
CA ASP A 22 4.55 3.89 9.55
C ASP A 22 4.45 3.83 8.03
N ILE A 23 5.33 4.57 7.38
CA ILE A 23 5.32 4.82 5.95
C ILE A 23 6.53 4.16 5.32
N TRP A 24 6.27 3.40 4.26
CA TRP A 24 7.29 2.75 3.45
C TRP A 24 7.64 3.67 2.28
N LEU A 25 8.93 3.96 2.16
CA LEU A 25 9.51 4.83 1.15
C LEU A 25 10.45 4.01 0.27
N LEU A 26 10.31 4.15 -1.05
CA LEU A 26 11.25 3.59 -2.02
C LEU A 26 12.33 4.64 -2.32
N GLU A 27 13.58 4.29 -2.05
CA GLU A 27 14.75 5.12 -2.32
C GLU A 27 15.20 5.01 -3.78
N GLN A 28 16.02 5.96 -4.22
CA GLN A 28 16.50 6.02 -5.61
C GLN A 28 17.37 4.81 -5.99
N ASP A 29 18.05 4.19 -5.02
CA ASP A 29 18.87 3.00 -5.20
C ASP A 29 18.05 1.70 -5.20
N GLY A 30 16.74 1.79 -4.97
CA GLY A 30 15.82 0.66 -4.90
C GLY A 30 15.65 0.07 -3.51
N SER A 31 16.32 0.62 -2.49
CA SER A 31 16.10 0.24 -1.10
C SER A 31 14.76 0.75 -0.56
N ILE A 32 14.27 0.13 0.50
CA ILE A 32 13.02 0.53 1.18
C ILE A 32 13.37 1.01 2.58
N THR A 33 12.98 2.24 2.88
CA THR A 33 13.10 2.84 4.20
C THR A 33 11.72 2.91 4.83
N VAL A 34 11.61 2.51 6.10
CA VAL A 34 10.39 2.74 6.89
C VAL A 34 10.61 3.91 7.82
N VAL A 35 9.67 4.85 7.80
CA VAL A 35 9.71 6.07 8.61
C VAL A 35 8.39 6.23 9.39
N PRO A 36 8.40 6.92 10.56
CA PRO A 36 7.19 7.21 11.28
C PRO A 36 6.15 7.98 10.46
N ASP A 37 4.88 7.94 10.87
CA ASP A 37 3.80 8.66 10.20
C ASP A 37 4.10 10.16 10.08
N GLN A 38 4.06 10.66 8.85
CA GLN A 38 4.35 12.04 8.48
C GLN A 38 3.61 12.42 7.18
N PRO A 39 3.45 13.72 6.87
CA PRO A 39 2.87 14.15 5.61
C PRO A 39 3.59 13.53 4.40
N ILE A 40 2.83 13.05 3.41
CA ILE A 40 3.37 12.31 2.27
C ILE A 40 3.47 13.12 0.99
N ASP A 41 3.06 14.39 1.00
CA ASP A 41 2.96 15.25 -0.18
C ASP A 41 4.30 15.36 -0.92
N GLU A 42 5.41 15.43 -0.19
CA GLU A 42 6.76 15.53 -0.74
C GLU A 42 7.20 14.23 -1.44
N PHE A 43 6.78 13.07 -0.92
CA PHE A 43 7.12 11.74 -1.45
C PHE A 43 6.21 11.30 -2.62
N GLN A 44 5.14 12.05 -2.90
CA GLN A 44 4.26 11.81 -4.04
C GLN A 44 4.74 12.49 -5.33
N ASN A 45 5.72 13.39 -5.23
CA ASN A 45 6.25 14.08 -6.39
C ASN A 45 7.03 13.08 -7.30
N PRO A 46 6.65 12.94 -8.58
CA PRO A 46 7.27 11.98 -9.48
C PRO A 46 8.73 12.33 -9.83
N SER A 47 9.14 13.58 -9.67
CA SER A 47 10.49 14.07 -9.98
C SER A 47 11.47 14.00 -8.82
N THR A 48 11.00 13.68 -7.62
CA THR A 48 11.84 13.58 -6.42
C THR A 48 11.90 12.15 -5.89
N TRP A 49 12.91 11.93 -5.05
CA TRP A 49 13.13 10.73 -4.26
C TRP A 49 13.33 11.15 -2.80
N PRO A 50 12.97 10.31 -1.83
CA PRO A 50 12.30 9.00 -1.98
C PRO A 50 10.84 9.09 -2.44
N LYS A 51 10.26 7.95 -2.85
CA LYS A 51 8.87 7.83 -3.31
C LYS A 51 8.00 7.08 -2.31
N TYR A 52 6.79 7.59 -2.08
CA TYR A 52 5.80 6.91 -1.24
C TYR A 52 5.38 5.56 -1.85
N LEU A 53 5.46 4.49 -1.06
CA LEU A 53 5.04 3.14 -1.44
C LEU A 53 3.69 2.78 -0.79
N ALA A 54 3.65 2.71 0.54
CA ALA A 54 2.47 2.33 1.30
C ALA A 54 2.62 2.70 2.78
N ARG A 55 1.55 2.49 3.58
CA ARG A 55 1.62 2.45 5.04
C ARG A 55 1.70 1.01 5.53
N SER A 56 2.43 0.74 6.61
CA SER A 56 2.58 -0.60 7.21
C SER A 56 1.23 -1.25 7.49
N GLY A 57 0.28 -0.51 8.08
CA GLY A 57 -1.06 -1.03 8.36
C GLY A 57 -1.86 -1.42 7.12
N SER A 58 -1.57 -0.85 5.94
CA SER A 58 -2.21 -1.30 4.69
C SER A 58 -1.68 -2.66 4.26
N ILE A 59 -0.37 -2.87 4.45
CA ILE A 59 0.31 -4.13 4.16
C ILE A 59 -0.14 -5.19 5.17
N ASP A 60 -0.18 -4.86 6.46
CA ASP A 60 -0.69 -5.73 7.53
C ASP A 60 -2.11 -6.22 7.24
N ASN A 61 -2.99 -5.33 6.79
CA ASN A 61 -4.37 -5.71 6.44
C ASN A 61 -4.42 -6.71 5.28
N ILE A 62 -3.52 -6.60 4.30
CA ILE A 62 -3.42 -7.58 3.20
C ILE A 62 -2.88 -8.90 3.74
N VAL A 63 -1.85 -8.87 4.59
CA VAL A 63 -1.29 -10.07 5.23
C VAL A 63 -2.34 -10.80 6.04
N LEU A 64 -3.09 -10.09 6.89
CA LEU A 64 -4.14 -10.65 7.74
C LEU A 64 -5.33 -11.19 6.93
N GLY A 65 -5.69 -10.53 5.81
CA GLY A 65 -6.84 -10.92 5.00
C GLY A 65 -6.55 -11.98 3.92
N GLN A 66 -5.34 -11.99 3.38
CA GLN A 66 -5.00 -12.73 2.16
C GLN A 66 -3.66 -13.49 2.24
N GLY A 67 -2.84 -13.22 3.26
CA GLY A 67 -1.52 -13.82 3.45
C GLY A 67 -0.36 -13.00 2.86
N TYR A 68 0.85 -13.48 3.11
CA TYR A 68 2.10 -12.80 2.72
C TYR A 68 2.32 -12.71 1.22
N GLU A 69 1.94 -13.74 0.45
CA GLU A 69 2.13 -13.78 -1.00
C GLU A 69 1.37 -12.66 -1.74
N PRO A 70 0.07 -12.41 -1.45
CA PRO A 70 -0.64 -11.25 -1.97
C PRO A 70 -0.04 -9.90 -1.55
N ALA A 71 0.40 -9.76 -0.30
CA ALA A 71 1.04 -8.54 0.19
C ALA A 71 2.36 -8.28 -0.54
N LEU A 72 3.19 -9.32 -0.72
CA LEU A 72 4.45 -9.23 -1.43
C LEU A 72 4.26 -8.83 -2.89
N ARG A 73 3.26 -9.42 -3.56
CA ARG A 73 2.91 -9.05 -4.94
C ARG A 73 2.48 -7.60 -5.04
N PHE A 74 1.67 -7.12 -4.09
CA PHE A 74 1.22 -5.72 -4.06
C PHE A 74 2.42 -4.77 -3.96
N VAL A 75 3.34 -5.03 -3.02
CA VAL A 75 4.53 -4.21 -2.81
C VAL A 75 5.44 -4.23 -4.06
N ASN A 76 5.80 -5.41 -4.56
CA ASN A 76 6.68 -5.55 -5.72
C ASN A 76 6.07 -4.95 -7.00
N PHE A 77 4.76 -5.04 -7.18
CA PHE A 77 4.06 -4.39 -8.28
C PHE A 77 4.10 -2.87 -8.17
N THR A 78 3.91 -2.33 -6.96
CA THR A 78 3.98 -0.89 -6.69
C THR A 78 5.39 -0.36 -6.98
N ILE A 79 6.43 -1.04 -6.50
CA ILE A 79 7.84 -0.71 -6.79
C ILE A 79 8.09 -0.67 -8.30
N THR A 80 7.67 -1.71 -9.01
CA THR A 80 7.83 -1.80 -10.47
C THR A 80 7.15 -0.61 -11.18
N THR A 81 5.95 -0.24 -10.74
CA THR A 81 5.20 0.89 -11.32
C THR A 81 5.89 2.23 -11.06
N LEU A 82 6.44 2.42 -9.86
CA LEU A 82 7.15 3.65 -9.48
C LEU A 82 8.45 3.84 -10.28
N ILE A 83 9.15 2.76 -10.60
CA ILE A 83 10.43 2.79 -11.32
C ILE A 83 10.23 2.93 -12.83
N ILE A 84 9.29 2.18 -13.42
CA ILE A 84 9.15 2.08 -14.88
C ILE A 84 8.48 3.32 -15.50
N GLY A 85 7.64 4.04 -14.76
CA GLY A 85 7.12 5.31 -15.23
C GLY A 85 5.77 5.70 -14.68
N GLY A 86 5.80 6.66 -13.75
CA GLY A 86 4.85 7.78 -13.74
C GLY A 86 3.42 7.49 -13.27
N SER A 87 3.14 7.94 -12.05
CA SER A 87 1.80 8.23 -11.50
C SER A 87 1.12 7.11 -10.70
N ILE A 88 1.26 7.23 -9.38
CA ILE A 88 0.52 6.53 -8.31
C ILE A 88 -0.99 6.86 -8.36
N GLN A 89 -1.41 7.86 -9.16
CA GLN A 89 -2.81 8.30 -9.25
C GLN A 89 -3.76 7.19 -9.72
N ASN A 90 -3.27 6.15 -10.42
CA ASN A 90 -4.10 5.05 -10.92
C ASN A 90 -4.29 3.89 -9.91
N LEU A 91 -3.44 3.75 -8.89
CA LEU A 91 -3.53 2.61 -7.97
C LEU A 91 -4.48 2.90 -6.80
N ALA A 92 -4.44 4.11 -6.24
CA ALA A 92 -5.40 4.56 -5.22
C ALA A 92 -6.84 4.58 -5.74
N ALA A 93 -7.04 4.93 -7.02
CA ALA A 93 -8.33 4.90 -7.69
C ALA A 93 -8.91 3.47 -7.85
N ASN A 94 -8.05 2.45 -7.94
CA ASN A 94 -8.47 1.06 -8.10
C ASN A 94 -8.58 0.29 -6.76
N ALA A 95 -7.80 0.65 -5.75
CA ALA A 95 -7.92 0.09 -4.39
C ALA A 95 -9.22 0.54 -3.70
N GLY A 96 -9.61 1.81 -3.86
CA GLY A 96 -10.87 2.35 -3.30
C GLY A 96 -12.14 1.77 -3.94
N ARG A 97 -12.08 1.29 -5.19
CA ARG A 97 -13.25 0.72 -5.88
C ARG A 97 -13.56 -0.73 -5.50
N ARG A 98 -12.62 -1.49 -4.92
CA ARG A 98 -12.85 -2.90 -4.56
C ARG A 98 -13.37 -3.10 -3.14
N ILE A 99 -13.24 -2.10 -2.25
CA ILE A 99 -13.84 -2.14 -0.90
C ILE A 99 -15.31 -1.67 -0.92
N ALA A 100 -15.72 -0.87 -1.91
CA ALA A 100 -17.12 -0.46 -2.07
C ALA A 100 -18.06 -1.54 -2.63
N ALA A 101 -17.54 -2.67 -3.12
CA ALA A 101 -18.34 -3.74 -3.74
C ALA A 101 -18.65 -4.93 -2.81
N ALA A 102 -18.24 -4.88 -1.53
CA ALA A 102 -18.39 -5.98 -0.57
C ALA A 102 -19.37 -5.68 0.59
N LEU A 103 -20.37 -4.82 0.38
CA LEU A 103 -21.51 -4.68 1.30
C LEU A 103 -22.77 -5.31 0.70
N PRO A 104 -23.11 -6.56 1.07
CA PRO A 104 -24.39 -7.13 0.71
C PRO A 104 -25.49 -6.49 1.56
N GLY A 105 -26.37 -5.73 0.90
CA GLY A 105 -27.77 -5.55 1.27
C GLY A 105 -28.07 -5.03 2.68
N ARG A 106 -28.14 -3.71 2.86
CA ARG A 106 -29.03 -3.10 3.86
C ARG A 106 -30.13 -2.33 3.13
N ARG A 107 -31.19 -3.05 2.74
CA ARG A 107 -32.48 -2.43 2.40
C ARG A 107 -32.93 -1.62 3.61
N LEU A 108 -32.90 -0.29 3.50
CA LEU A 108 -33.64 0.59 4.39
C LEU A 108 -35.13 0.35 4.12
N ARG A 109 -35.73 -0.54 4.91
CA ARG A 109 -37.17 -0.68 5.02
C ARG A 109 -37.64 0.32 6.07
N THR A 110 -37.81 1.58 5.67
CA THR A 110 -38.51 2.56 6.49
C THR A 110 -40.00 2.24 6.44
N GLY A 111 -40.45 1.46 7.44
CA GLY A 111 -41.84 1.48 7.88
C GLY A 111 -42.01 2.57 8.93
N ALA A 112 -43.01 3.42 8.73
CA ALA A 112 -43.68 4.25 9.73
C ALA A 112 -45.08 4.50 9.14
N THR A 113 -46.17 3.82 9.56
CA THR A 113 -47.02 4.18 10.72
C THR A 113 -46.91 5.67 11.03
N LYS A 114 -47.92 6.49 10.75
CA LYS A 114 -49.29 6.43 11.27
C LYS A 114 -50.22 7.26 10.39
#